data_AF-A0A9Q0G647-F1
#
_entry.id   AF-A0A9Q0G647-F1
#
_cell.length_a   1.000
_cell.length_b   1.000
_cell.length_c   1.000
_cell.angle_alpha   90.00
_cell.angle_beta   90.00
_cell.angle_gamma   90.00
#
_symmetry.space_group_name_H-M   'P 1'
#
loop_
_entity.id
_entity.type
_entity.pdbx_description
1 polymer ?
#
loop_
_entity_poly.entity_id
_entity_poly.type
_entity_poly.pdbx_seq_one_letter_code
_entity_poly.pdbx_strand_id
1 'polypeptide(L)'
;MSSSSSNCLVSGSSFSSSLITRSSCSLAIRRNEFFPSTQRRSGSDNNSTINTNKTLKTHFGRVLCNSNAQSNQQPKGEENIKEEEEEEYRVVTAVRSMHNDIIIVDTAKARFLLLDSTHNVHSVLNKGQKWTGSYWDEFVTLPPIVPEGPIAIYGLGGGTAAHLMLDVWPHLQLHGWEIDQMLIDKAREYFGLSDLETRTKAGGILNIHIGDALSSTDDNPTRYAVVECLITNDHVGIVIDLFSEGNVLAQLQEVATWLELNKKLMPNGRLMVNCGDIDEKSHLVNGKAHNRSADTWDKHSTIKALSKAFPGQLSWKRMPDTHGANYLALTGPLPDLTSWSAMVPDVLSESVRQWRPCAQFQDEAL
;
A
#
# COMPACT_ATOMS: atom_id res chain seq x y z
N MET A 1 -46.36 51.03 -0.13
CA MET A 1 -47.41 50.54 -1.05
C MET A 1 -46.74 50.23 -2.39
N SER A 2 -46.92 48.99 -2.89
CA SER A 2 -46.92 48.54 -4.30
C SER A 2 -45.80 49.03 -5.25
N SER A 3 -44.88 48.14 -5.67
CA SER A 3 -44.77 47.51 -7.03
C SER A 3 -44.19 48.45 -8.11
N SER A 4 -43.22 48.13 -8.98
CA SER A 4 -43.03 46.92 -9.80
C SER A 4 -41.64 46.87 -10.46
N SER A 5 -41.18 45.63 -10.70
CA SER A 5 -40.33 45.03 -11.76
C SER A 5 -39.39 45.86 -12.65
N SER A 6 -38.16 45.36 -12.86
CA SER A 6 -37.59 45.01 -14.19
C SER A 6 -36.26 44.23 -14.12
N ASN A 7 -36.10 43.33 -15.09
CA ASN A 7 -35.07 42.30 -15.31
C ASN A 7 -33.60 42.76 -15.34
N CYS A 8 -32.66 41.85 -15.04
CA CYS A 8 -31.54 41.51 -15.94
C CYS A 8 -30.75 40.25 -15.51
N LEU A 9 -30.75 39.27 -16.41
CA LEU A 9 -29.64 38.43 -16.91
C LEU A 9 -28.75 37.64 -15.93
N VAL A 10 -28.92 36.32 -16.05
CA VAL A 10 -27.99 35.25 -15.69
C VAL A 10 -26.68 35.41 -16.46
N SER A 11 -25.55 35.51 -15.76
CA SER A 11 -24.23 35.21 -16.30
C SER A 11 -23.62 34.07 -15.49
N GLY A 12 -23.47 32.92 -16.14
CA GLY A 12 -22.80 31.76 -15.57
C GLY A 12 -21.33 32.06 -15.30
N SER A 13 -20.88 31.81 -14.08
CA SER A 13 -19.46 31.70 -13.76
C SER A 13 -19.03 30.24 -13.95
N SER A 14 -18.15 30.05 -14.94
CA SER A 14 -17.38 28.83 -15.15
C SER A 14 -16.57 28.49 -13.91
N PHE A 15 -16.91 27.39 -13.23
CA PHE A 15 -16.03 26.81 -12.23
C PHE A 15 -14.87 26.13 -12.95
N SER A 16 -13.70 26.75 -12.84
CA SER A 16 -12.41 26.21 -13.26
C SER A 16 -12.13 24.93 -12.48
N SER A 17 -12.28 23.78 -13.14
CA SER A 17 -11.77 22.50 -12.65
C SER A 17 -10.24 22.55 -12.71
N SER A 18 -9.59 22.77 -11.57
CA SER A 18 -8.17 22.50 -11.43
C SER A 18 -7.95 20.99 -11.58
N LEU A 19 -7.48 20.55 -12.74
CA LEU A 19 -6.88 19.22 -12.91
C LEU A 19 -5.66 19.15 -12.00
N ILE A 20 -5.77 18.37 -10.92
CA ILE A 20 -4.62 17.99 -10.09
C ILE A 20 -3.93 16.82 -10.80
N THR A 21 -2.61 16.97 -10.92
CA THR A 21 -1.67 16.16 -11.68
C THR A 21 -1.65 14.69 -11.25
N ARG A 22 -1.68 13.80 -12.24
CA ARG A 22 -1.70 12.32 -12.13
C ARG A 22 -0.32 11.79 -11.70
N SER A 23 -0.23 11.14 -10.54
CA SER A 23 0.85 10.21 -10.17
C SER A 23 0.40 9.33 -9.00
N SER A 24 -0.39 8.31 -9.28
CA SER A 24 -0.69 7.12 -8.47
C SER A 24 -1.78 6.33 -9.20
N CYS A 25 -1.93 5.04 -8.91
CA CYS A 25 -3.03 4.22 -9.41
C CYS A 25 -4.36 4.74 -8.80
N SER A 26 -4.89 5.85 -9.34
CA SER A 26 -6.07 6.52 -8.81
C SER A 26 -7.29 6.13 -9.64
N LEU A 27 -8.23 5.40 -9.02
CA LEU A 27 -9.62 5.47 -9.47
C LEU A 27 -10.11 6.89 -9.19
N ALA A 28 -10.46 7.65 -10.22
CA ALA A 28 -11.04 8.99 -10.05
C ALA A 28 -12.51 8.85 -9.64
N ILE A 29 -12.74 8.61 -8.35
CA ILE A 29 -14.07 8.57 -7.74
C ILE A 29 -14.34 9.90 -7.05
N ARG A 30 -15.49 10.55 -7.35
CA ARG A 30 -15.78 11.87 -6.76
C ARG A 30 -15.98 11.74 -5.25
N ARG A 31 -15.18 12.49 -4.49
CA ARG A 31 -15.17 12.51 -3.01
C ARG A 31 -16.56 12.66 -2.37
N ASN A 32 -17.46 13.42 -2.99
CA ASN A 32 -18.79 13.72 -2.44
C ASN A 32 -19.85 12.63 -2.72
N GLU A 33 -19.53 11.57 -3.46
CA GLU A 33 -20.53 10.56 -3.85
C GLU A 33 -20.84 9.54 -2.74
N PHE A 34 -19.92 9.31 -1.81
CA PHE A 34 -20.02 8.24 -0.81
C PHE A 34 -20.24 8.77 0.60
N PHE A 35 -19.56 9.85 0.97
CA PHE A 35 -19.70 10.43 2.30
C PHE A 35 -19.81 11.96 2.21
N PRO A 36 -20.91 12.58 2.71
CA PRO A 36 -21.00 14.03 2.79
C PRO A 36 -19.94 14.61 3.75
N SER A 37 -19.49 15.85 3.49
CA SER A 37 -18.52 16.57 4.33
C SER A 37 -19.12 16.92 5.70
N THR A 38 -19.05 16.01 6.65
CA THR A 38 -19.29 16.31 8.07
C THR A 38 -17.97 16.24 8.84
N GLN A 39 -17.60 17.32 9.53
CA GLN A 39 -16.45 17.36 10.45
C GLN A 39 -16.50 16.19 11.43
N ARG A 40 -15.38 15.48 11.60
CA ARG A 40 -15.18 14.48 12.67
C ARG A 40 -15.49 15.15 14.01
N ARG A 41 -16.67 14.89 14.59
CA ARG A 41 -16.91 15.17 16.00
C ARG A 41 -16.27 14.04 16.80
N SER A 42 -15.29 14.39 17.62
CA SER A 42 -14.70 13.48 18.59
C SER A 42 -15.78 12.97 19.55
N GLY A 43 -16.03 11.65 19.55
CA GLY A 43 -16.72 10.98 20.66
C GLY A 43 -18.15 10.47 20.45
N SER A 44 -18.51 9.91 19.29
CA SER A 44 -19.67 9.00 19.23
C SER A 44 -19.49 7.89 18.19
N ASP A 45 -19.69 6.64 18.61
CA ASP A 45 -19.73 5.43 17.79
C ASP A 45 -20.88 5.48 16.77
N ASN A 46 -20.71 6.24 15.69
CA ASN A 46 -21.68 6.30 14.60
C ASN A 46 -21.12 5.52 13.40
N ASN A 47 -21.29 4.20 13.43
CA ASN A 47 -21.12 3.37 12.23
C ASN A 47 -22.23 3.70 11.24
N SER A 48 -21.89 4.31 10.10
CA SER A 48 -22.84 4.56 9.02
C SER A 48 -22.55 3.62 7.85
N THR A 49 -23.50 2.75 7.55
CA THR A 49 -23.44 1.84 6.40
C THR A 49 -24.28 2.42 5.26
N ILE A 50 -23.66 2.67 4.10
CA ILE A 50 -24.40 3.04 2.91
C ILE A 50 -24.23 1.91 1.89
N ASN A 51 -25.22 1.02 1.81
CA ASN A 51 -25.33 0.06 0.72
C ASN A 51 -25.79 0.78 -0.54
N THR A 52 -24.84 1.27 -1.35
CA THR A 52 -25.15 1.78 -2.69
C THR A 52 -24.91 0.69 -3.72
N ASN A 53 -25.96 0.01 -4.16
CA ASN A 53 -25.96 -0.70 -5.44
C ASN A 53 -26.03 0.34 -6.57
N LYS A 54 -24.98 1.16 -6.71
CA LYS A 54 -24.86 2.14 -7.79
C LYS A 54 -23.79 1.65 -8.77
N THR A 55 -24.22 1.35 -9.98
CA THR A 55 -23.33 1.24 -11.13
C THR A 55 -22.95 2.65 -11.56
N LEU A 56 -21.66 2.97 -11.56
CA LEU A 56 -21.14 4.27 -11.95
C LEU A 56 -20.16 4.05 -13.11
N LYS A 57 -20.16 4.98 -14.06
CA LYS A 57 -19.21 4.99 -15.19
C LYS A 57 -18.20 6.12 -14.93
N THR A 58 -16.92 5.80 -14.77
CA THR A 58 -15.84 6.81 -14.67
C THR A 58 -14.61 6.36 -15.44
N HIS A 59 -13.76 7.32 -15.79
CA HIS A 59 -12.49 7.08 -16.48
C HIS A 59 -11.49 6.41 -15.53
N PHE A 60 -11.07 5.19 -15.89
CA PHE A 60 -9.97 4.49 -15.25
C PHE A 60 -8.64 5.03 -15.78
N GLY A 61 -7.82 5.58 -14.89
CA GLY A 61 -6.38 5.67 -15.17
C GLY A 61 -5.82 4.25 -15.28
N ARG A 62 -4.98 4.02 -16.29
CA ARG A 62 -4.36 2.73 -16.66
C ARG A 62 -3.98 1.85 -15.43
N VAL A 63 -4.81 0.86 -15.09
CA VAL A 63 -4.40 -0.30 -14.27
C VAL A 63 -3.84 -1.33 -15.25
N LEU A 64 -2.53 -1.35 -15.45
CA LEU A 64 -1.92 -2.36 -16.31
C LEU A 64 -1.74 -3.67 -15.55
N CYS A 65 -2.71 -4.57 -15.72
CA CYS A 65 -2.42 -5.99 -15.75
C CYS A 65 -1.83 -6.31 -17.13
N ASN A 66 -0.50 -6.35 -17.29
CA ASN A 66 0.08 -6.87 -18.53
C ASN A 66 1.38 -7.63 -18.25
N SER A 67 1.31 -8.96 -18.35
CA SER A 67 2.43 -9.88 -18.36
C SER A 67 2.55 -10.49 -19.75
N ASN A 68 3.46 -9.96 -20.56
CA ASN A 68 3.98 -10.64 -21.75
C ASN A 68 5.37 -10.08 -22.06
N ALA A 69 6.39 -10.75 -21.54
CA ALA A 69 7.78 -10.53 -21.94
C ALA A 69 8.18 -11.66 -22.89
N GLN A 70 8.15 -11.40 -24.20
CA GLN A 70 9.12 -11.96 -25.14
C GLN A 70 9.13 -11.25 -26.51
N SER A 71 10.36 -10.97 -26.96
CA SER A 71 10.87 -10.68 -28.32
C SER A 71 10.94 -9.22 -28.84
N ASN A 72 12.18 -8.73 -28.82
CA ASN A 72 12.98 -8.04 -29.86
C ASN A 72 12.43 -6.91 -30.77
N GLN A 73 13.22 -5.82 -30.70
CA GLN A 73 13.68 -4.88 -31.75
C GLN A 73 12.67 -3.92 -32.44
N GLN A 74 12.99 -2.63 -32.29
CA GLN A 74 12.44 -1.41 -32.91
C GLN A 74 12.62 -1.38 -34.46
N PRO A 75 11.93 -0.51 -35.24
CA PRO A 75 11.80 0.94 -34.96
C PRO A 75 10.48 1.68 -35.33
N LYS A 76 10.32 2.82 -34.64
CA LYS A 76 9.61 4.08 -35.00
C LYS A 76 8.39 3.99 -35.93
N GLY A 77 7.20 4.25 -35.36
CA GLY A 77 6.00 4.66 -36.10
C GLY A 77 4.83 4.88 -35.15
N GLU A 78 4.30 6.12 -35.17
CA GLU A 78 2.98 6.57 -34.69
C GLU A 78 2.54 6.12 -33.28
N GLU A 79 2.49 7.08 -32.36
CA GLU A 79 1.74 6.96 -31.09
C GLU A 79 0.25 6.76 -31.42
N ASN A 80 -0.14 5.51 -31.65
CA ASN A 80 -1.52 5.10 -31.49
C ASN A 80 -1.86 5.30 -30.01
N ILE A 81 -2.54 6.41 -29.71
CA ILE A 81 -3.30 6.59 -28.48
C ILE A 81 -4.30 5.44 -28.46
N LYS A 82 -3.93 4.33 -27.82
CA LYS A 82 -4.89 3.26 -27.51
C LYS A 82 -5.92 3.89 -26.60
N GLU A 83 -7.14 3.98 -27.10
CA GLU A 83 -8.30 4.42 -26.34
C GLU A 83 -8.30 3.68 -24.99
N GLU A 84 -8.33 4.44 -23.89
CA GLU A 84 -8.53 3.90 -22.54
C GLU A 84 -9.89 3.19 -22.54
N GLU A 85 -9.92 1.85 -22.58
CA GLU A 85 -11.18 1.09 -22.53
C GLU A 85 -11.94 1.49 -21.26
N GLU A 86 -13.16 2.03 -21.42
CA GLU A 86 -14.04 2.37 -20.30
C GLU A 86 -14.40 1.09 -19.54
N GLU A 87 -13.76 0.86 -18.40
CA GLU A 87 -14.07 -0.28 -17.55
C GLU A 87 -15.22 0.08 -16.59
N GLU A 88 -16.34 -0.61 -16.76
CA GLU A 88 -17.49 -0.48 -15.88
C GLU A 88 -17.16 -1.00 -14.48
N TYR A 89 -17.54 -0.24 -13.45
CA TYR A 89 -17.34 -0.63 -12.07
C TYR A 89 -18.63 -0.55 -11.25
N ARG A 90 -18.65 -1.35 -10.18
CA ARG A 90 -19.71 -1.37 -9.18
C ARG A 90 -19.12 -1.11 -7.81
N VAL A 91 -19.73 -0.21 -7.06
CA VAL A 91 -19.43 -0.09 -5.63
C VAL A 91 -20.12 -1.22 -4.91
N VAL A 92 -19.34 -2.06 -4.23
CA VAL A 92 -19.83 -3.23 -3.50
C VAL A 92 -20.25 -2.83 -2.09
N THR A 93 -19.41 -2.03 -1.43
CA THR A 93 -19.74 -1.48 -0.12
C THR A 93 -19.03 -0.15 0.08
N ALA A 94 -19.66 0.72 0.86
CA ALA A 94 -19.09 1.97 1.34
C ALA A 94 -19.52 2.14 2.81
N VAL A 95 -18.57 1.98 3.72
CA VAL A 95 -18.80 2.05 5.17
C VAL A 95 -17.74 2.91 5.81
N ARG A 96 -18.07 3.55 6.93
CA ARG A 96 -17.14 4.35 7.71
C ARG A 96 -16.92 3.67 9.06
N SER A 97 -15.66 3.42 9.40
CA SER A 97 -15.22 2.96 10.72
C SER A 97 -14.64 4.13 11.51
N MET A 98 -14.11 3.85 12.71
CA MET A 98 -13.36 4.84 13.49
C MET A 98 -11.99 5.19 12.88
N HIS A 99 -11.46 4.33 12.01
CA HIS A 99 -10.12 4.48 11.41
C HIS A 99 -10.21 4.95 9.95
N ASN A 100 -11.14 4.41 9.16
CA ASN A 100 -11.15 4.56 7.71
C ASN A 100 -12.55 4.83 7.13
N ASP A 101 -12.55 5.53 5.99
CA ASP A 101 -13.60 5.41 4.98
C ASP A 101 -13.28 4.18 4.13
N ILE A 102 -14.07 3.11 4.23
CA ILE A 102 -13.83 1.83 3.55
C ILE A 102 -14.75 1.74 2.34
N ILE A 103 -14.18 1.77 1.14
CA ILE A 103 -14.91 1.63 -0.12
C ILE A 103 -14.35 0.45 -0.89
N ILE A 104 -15.22 -0.48 -1.29
CA ILE A 104 -14.84 -1.60 -2.15
C ILE A 104 -15.50 -1.44 -3.50
N VAL A 105 -14.68 -1.45 -4.54
CA VAL A 105 -15.09 -1.33 -5.93
C VAL A 105 -14.77 -2.62 -6.67
N ASP A 106 -15.70 -3.08 -7.48
CA ASP A 106 -15.57 -4.30 -8.26
C ASP A 106 -15.69 -3.99 -9.76
N THR A 107 -14.76 -4.54 -10.53
CA THR A 107 -14.72 -4.46 -12.00
C THR A 107 -14.77 -5.86 -12.61
N ALA A 108 -14.76 -5.96 -13.93
CA ALA A 108 -14.63 -7.25 -14.59
C ALA A 108 -13.27 -7.91 -14.28
N LYS A 109 -12.18 -7.13 -14.17
CA LYS A 109 -10.82 -7.66 -14.02
C LYS A 109 -10.36 -7.81 -12.58
N ALA A 110 -10.81 -6.95 -11.67
CA ALA A 110 -10.29 -6.88 -10.32
C ALA A 110 -11.28 -6.27 -9.33
N ARG A 111 -11.00 -6.50 -8.05
CA ARG A 111 -11.63 -5.82 -6.92
C ARG A 111 -10.62 -4.93 -6.22
N PHE A 112 -11.01 -3.71 -5.90
CA PHE A 112 -10.17 -2.70 -5.30
C PHE A 112 -10.72 -2.26 -3.95
N LEU A 113 -9.83 -2.09 -2.98
CA LEU A 113 -10.10 -1.48 -1.69
C LEU A 113 -9.56 -0.07 -1.74
N LEU A 114 -10.41 0.90 -1.47
CA LEU A 114 -10.05 2.30 -1.32
C LEU A 114 -10.28 2.68 0.13
N LEU A 115 -9.26 3.26 0.76
CA LEU A 115 -9.32 3.68 2.16
C LEU A 115 -9.20 5.20 2.30
N ASP A 116 -9.60 5.66 3.49
CA ASP A 116 -9.45 7.01 4.00
C ASP A 116 -10.01 8.13 3.10
N SER A 117 -9.77 9.39 3.46
CA SER A 117 -10.33 10.53 2.70
C SER A 117 -9.67 10.76 1.33
N THR A 118 -8.52 10.12 1.09
CA THR A 118 -7.80 10.17 -0.18
C THR A 118 -8.45 9.27 -1.22
N HIS A 119 -9.10 8.18 -0.78
CA HIS A 119 -9.58 7.09 -1.62
C HIS A 119 -8.46 6.48 -2.48
N ASN A 120 -7.24 6.42 -1.94
CA ASN A 120 -6.15 5.70 -2.58
C ASN A 120 -6.44 4.19 -2.59
N VAL A 121 -5.88 3.46 -3.55
CA VAL A 121 -5.99 2.00 -3.58
C VAL A 121 -5.05 1.40 -2.53
N HIS A 122 -5.62 0.73 -1.53
CA HIS A 122 -4.88 0.05 -0.46
C HIS A 122 -4.85 -1.46 -0.62
N SER A 123 -5.69 -2.04 -1.49
CA SER A 123 -5.58 -3.45 -1.89
C SER A 123 -6.23 -3.69 -3.24
N VAL A 124 -5.73 -4.72 -3.92
CA VAL A 124 -6.28 -5.25 -5.17
C VAL A 124 -6.38 -6.77 -5.09
N LEU A 125 -7.49 -7.32 -5.60
CA LEU A 125 -7.67 -8.74 -5.85
C LEU A 125 -8.05 -8.94 -7.32
N ASN A 126 -7.12 -9.48 -8.09
CA ASN A 126 -7.29 -9.72 -9.52
C ASN A 126 -8.08 -11.03 -9.77
N LYS A 127 -9.02 -11.01 -10.72
CA LYS A 127 -9.96 -12.12 -11.00
C LYS A 127 -9.48 -13.14 -12.03
N GLY A 128 -8.27 -12.97 -12.58
CA GLY A 128 -7.73 -13.84 -13.63
C GLY A 128 -6.21 -14.05 -13.61
N GLN A 129 -5.47 -13.24 -12.87
CA GLN A 129 -4.05 -13.45 -12.58
C GLN A 129 -3.79 -13.07 -11.14
N LYS A 130 -2.67 -13.54 -10.55
CA LYS A 130 -2.32 -13.18 -9.17
C LYS A 130 -1.52 -11.88 -9.06
N TRP A 131 -0.59 -11.65 -9.99
CA TRP A 131 0.36 -10.53 -9.92
C TRP A 131 -0.34 -9.19 -10.07
N THR A 132 0.07 -8.23 -9.27
CA THR A 132 -0.53 -6.90 -9.25
C THR A 132 0.18 -5.93 -10.19
N GLY A 133 1.44 -6.21 -10.53
CA GLY A 133 2.32 -5.26 -11.21
C GLY A 133 2.72 -4.08 -10.32
N SER A 134 2.46 -4.15 -9.01
CA SER A 134 2.73 -3.09 -8.04
C SER A 134 3.61 -3.61 -6.90
N TYR A 135 3.92 -2.75 -5.94
CA TYR A 135 4.85 -3.03 -4.84
C TYR A 135 4.47 -4.26 -3.99
N TRP A 136 3.19 -4.65 -3.91
CA TRP A 136 2.77 -5.86 -3.18
C TRP A 136 3.47 -7.12 -3.70
N ASP A 137 3.78 -7.16 -5.00
CA ASP A 137 4.49 -8.29 -5.62
C ASP A 137 5.92 -8.44 -5.05
N GLU A 138 6.54 -7.34 -4.61
CA GLU A 138 7.90 -7.35 -4.04
C GLU A 138 7.95 -8.03 -2.67
N PHE A 139 6.88 -7.98 -1.88
CA PHE A 139 6.83 -8.66 -0.57
C PHE A 139 6.97 -10.18 -0.70
N VAL A 140 6.61 -10.75 -1.84
CA VAL A 140 6.79 -12.18 -2.16
C VAL A 140 8.26 -12.59 -2.25
N THR A 141 9.17 -11.63 -2.40
CA THR A 141 10.61 -11.87 -2.50
C THR A 141 11.31 -12.00 -1.14
N LEU A 142 10.62 -11.72 -0.02
CA LEU A 142 11.18 -11.79 1.33
C LEU A 142 11.50 -13.23 1.80
N PRO A 143 10.62 -14.24 1.64
CA PRO A 143 10.83 -15.56 2.26
C PRO A 143 12.17 -16.24 1.92
N PRO A 144 12.70 -16.20 0.68
CA PRO A 144 13.98 -16.83 0.37
C PRO A 144 15.23 -16.21 1.01
N ILE A 145 15.12 -15.02 1.61
CA ILE A 145 16.26 -14.27 2.17
C ILE A 145 16.18 -14.07 3.69
N VAL A 146 15.25 -14.77 4.33
CA VAL A 146 15.10 -14.88 5.79
C VAL A 146 15.18 -16.35 6.21
N PRO A 147 15.47 -16.66 7.48
CA PRO A 147 15.37 -18.03 8.00
C PRO A 147 13.96 -18.63 7.83
N GLU A 148 13.81 -19.94 7.99
CA GLU A 148 12.49 -20.56 8.08
C GLU A 148 11.78 -20.14 9.37
N GLY A 149 10.54 -19.68 9.28
CA GLY A 149 9.72 -19.31 10.43
C GLY A 149 8.54 -18.40 10.07
N PRO A 150 7.83 -17.88 11.09
CA PRO A 150 6.68 -16.99 10.90
C PRO A 150 7.05 -15.64 10.30
N ILE A 151 6.21 -15.12 9.41
CA ILE A 151 6.36 -13.77 8.83
C ILE A 151 5.16 -12.92 9.23
N ALA A 152 5.42 -11.74 9.80
CA ALA A 152 4.39 -10.76 10.09
C ALA A 152 4.10 -9.86 8.89
N ILE A 153 2.85 -9.41 8.78
CA ILE A 153 2.41 -8.36 7.86
C ILE A 153 1.71 -7.29 8.68
N TYR A 154 2.32 -6.11 8.80
CA TYR A 154 1.76 -4.97 9.50
C TYR A 154 1.05 -4.06 8.51
N GLY A 155 -0.28 -3.98 8.61
CA GLY A 155 -1.15 -3.40 7.59
C GLY A 155 -1.56 -4.48 6.60
N LEU A 156 -2.73 -5.09 6.84
CA LEU A 156 -3.26 -6.15 5.99
C LEU A 156 -4.07 -5.58 4.82
N GLY A 157 -4.82 -4.50 5.05
CA GLY A 157 -5.80 -4.02 4.09
C GLY A 157 -6.81 -5.11 3.72
N GLY A 158 -7.04 -5.29 2.42
CA GLY A 158 -7.79 -6.41 1.84
C GLY A 158 -7.00 -7.71 1.72
N GLY A 159 -5.73 -7.76 2.14
CA GLY A 159 -4.92 -8.98 2.18
C GLY A 159 -4.13 -9.30 0.91
N THR A 160 -3.93 -8.33 -0.01
CA THR A 160 -3.21 -8.56 -1.28
C THR A 160 -1.86 -9.23 -1.10
N ALA A 161 -1.02 -8.72 -0.18
CA ALA A 161 0.28 -9.30 0.12
C ALA A 161 0.17 -10.74 0.65
N ALA A 162 -0.78 -11.00 1.56
CA ALA A 162 -0.98 -12.33 2.14
C ALA A 162 -1.43 -13.36 1.09
N HIS A 163 -2.35 -12.99 0.19
CA HIS A 163 -2.76 -13.82 -0.94
C HIS A 163 -1.57 -14.21 -1.82
N LEU A 164 -0.77 -13.22 -2.23
CA LEU A 164 0.42 -13.44 -3.06
C LEU A 164 1.45 -14.34 -2.38
N MET A 165 1.73 -14.08 -1.10
CA MET A 165 2.72 -14.84 -0.34
C MET A 165 2.29 -16.29 -0.12
N LEU A 166 1.03 -16.56 0.25
CA LEU A 166 0.55 -17.94 0.44
C LEU A 166 0.31 -18.70 -0.87
N ASP A 167 0.06 -18.00 -1.97
CA ASP A 167 -0.02 -18.64 -3.29
C ASP A 167 1.37 -19.14 -3.75
N VAL A 168 2.42 -18.32 -3.59
CA VAL A 168 3.78 -18.69 -4.01
C VAL A 168 4.48 -19.59 -2.98
N TRP A 169 4.25 -19.33 -1.70
CA TRP A 169 4.89 -20.02 -0.58
C TRP A 169 3.82 -20.63 0.34
N PRO A 170 3.16 -21.71 -0.09
CA PRO A 170 1.97 -22.24 0.59
C PRO A 170 2.25 -22.83 1.97
N HIS A 171 3.50 -22.90 2.42
CA HIS A 171 3.88 -23.40 3.75
C HIS A 171 4.00 -22.28 4.81
N LEU A 172 3.99 -21.01 4.40
CA LEU A 172 4.24 -19.89 5.31
C LEU A 172 3.24 -19.81 6.45
N GLN A 173 3.74 -19.56 7.66
CA GLN A 173 2.92 -19.11 8.78
C GLN A 173 2.91 -17.58 8.76
N LEU A 174 1.81 -16.99 8.30
CA LEU A 174 1.64 -15.54 8.25
C LEU A 174 0.87 -15.04 9.46
N HIS A 175 1.32 -13.92 10.02
CA HIS A 175 0.60 -13.21 11.07
C HIS A 175 0.32 -11.78 10.61
N GLY A 176 -0.94 -11.49 10.28
CA GLY A 176 -1.31 -10.17 9.77
C GLY A 176 -1.96 -9.31 10.84
N TRP A 177 -1.51 -8.06 10.98
CA TRP A 177 -2.11 -7.05 11.86
C TRP A 177 -2.90 -6.02 11.05
N GLU A 178 -4.10 -5.73 11.52
CA GLU A 178 -4.94 -4.64 11.04
C GLU A 178 -5.58 -3.93 12.23
N ILE A 179 -5.53 -2.60 12.23
CA ILE A 179 -6.11 -1.82 13.32
C ILE A 179 -7.65 -1.77 13.22
N ASP A 180 -8.17 -1.85 11.99
CA ASP A 180 -9.60 -1.68 11.70
C ASP A 180 -10.35 -3.03 11.58
N GLN A 181 -11.05 -3.43 12.65
CA GLN A 181 -11.89 -4.63 12.66
C GLN A 181 -12.93 -4.64 11.53
N MET A 182 -13.55 -3.49 11.23
CA MET A 182 -14.59 -3.41 10.20
C MET A 182 -14.00 -3.66 8.82
N LEU A 183 -12.77 -3.20 8.59
CA LEU A 183 -12.03 -3.49 7.36
C LEU A 183 -11.77 -4.99 7.22
N ILE A 184 -11.31 -5.67 8.26
CA ILE A 184 -11.08 -7.12 8.21
C ILE A 184 -12.37 -7.89 7.93
N ASP A 185 -13.49 -7.49 8.54
CA ASP A 185 -14.78 -8.14 8.26
C ASP A 185 -15.18 -7.99 6.78
N LYS A 186 -14.92 -6.82 6.18
CA LYS A 186 -15.13 -6.60 4.73
C LYS A 186 -14.11 -7.32 3.85
N ALA A 187 -12.86 -7.45 4.28
CA ALA A 187 -11.84 -8.20 3.56
C ALA A 187 -12.14 -9.71 3.55
N ARG A 188 -12.65 -10.26 4.66
CA ARG A 188 -13.17 -11.64 4.72
C ARG A 188 -14.31 -11.85 3.73
N GLU A 189 -15.28 -10.94 3.70
CA GLU A 189 -16.47 -11.04 2.84
C GLU A 189 -16.14 -10.86 1.35
N TYR A 190 -15.27 -9.92 1.01
CA TYR A 190 -15.11 -9.46 -0.38
C TYR A 190 -13.73 -9.71 -0.98
N PHE A 191 -12.69 -9.95 -0.19
CA PHE A 191 -11.35 -10.22 -0.69
C PHE A 191 -10.91 -11.68 -0.53
N GLY A 192 -11.74 -12.54 0.07
CA GLY A 192 -11.39 -13.95 0.26
C GLY A 192 -10.40 -14.18 1.40
N LEU A 193 -10.30 -13.23 2.33
CA LEU A 193 -9.36 -13.33 3.44
C LEU A 193 -9.66 -14.54 4.36
N SER A 194 -10.93 -14.93 4.47
CA SER A 194 -11.35 -16.13 5.21
C SER A 194 -10.77 -17.44 4.65
N ASP A 195 -10.48 -17.49 3.35
CA ASP A 195 -9.87 -18.67 2.75
C ASP A 195 -8.41 -18.83 3.22
N LEU A 196 -7.71 -17.71 3.48
CA LEU A 196 -6.33 -17.72 3.99
C LEU A 196 -6.24 -18.07 5.48
N GLU A 197 -7.31 -17.87 6.24
CA GLU A 197 -7.43 -18.32 7.65
C GLU A 197 -7.60 -19.85 7.75
N THR A 198 -7.77 -20.54 6.61
CA THR A 198 -7.76 -22.00 6.54
C THR A 198 -6.38 -22.53 6.12
N ARG A 199 -5.91 -23.58 6.80
CA ARG A 199 -4.60 -24.16 6.52
C ARG A 199 -4.53 -24.73 5.09
N THR A 200 -3.51 -24.35 4.33
CA THR A 200 -3.22 -24.94 3.02
C THR A 200 -2.76 -26.41 3.17
N LYS A 201 -2.70 -27.14 2.06
CA LYS A 201 -2.13 -28.50 2.05
C LYS A 201 -0.66 -28.56 2.47
N ALA A 202 0.10 -27.49 2.23
CA ALA A 202 1.51 -27.39 2.61
C ALA A 202 1.69 -26.85 4.05
N GLY A 203 0.59 -26.65 4.77
CA GLY A 203 0.61 -26.24 6.17
C GLY A 203 0.58 -24.73 6.41
N GLY A 204 0.63 -23.90 5.36
CA GLY A 204 0.56 -22.44 5.50
C GLY A 204 -0.80 -21.95 5.94
N ILE A 205 -0.83 -20.77 6.57
CA ILE A 205 -2.04 -20.17 7.15
C ILE A 205 -1.80 -18.67 7.38
N LEU A 206 -2.85 -17.87 7.33
CA LEU A 206 -2.87 -16.49 7.83
C LEU A 206 -3.59 -16.44 9.18
N ASN A 207 -2.88 -16.02 10.23
CA ASN A 207 -3.47 -15.66 11.52
C ASN A 207 -3.68 -14.13 11.57
N ILE A 208 -4.92 -13.68 11.75
CA ILE A 208 -5.26 -12.25 11.76
C ILE A 208 -5.37 -11.73 13.20
N HIS A 209 -4.73 -10.59 13.45
CA HIS A 209 -4.72 -9.90 14.73
C HIS A 209 -5.27 -8.48 14.55
N ILE A 210 -6.13 -8.07 15.47
CA ILE A 210 -6.81 -6.78 15.42
C ILE A 210 -6.19 -5.85 16.46
N GLY A 211 -5.59 -4.76 16.00
CA GLY A 211 -4.96 -3.77 16.88
C GLY A 211 -3.82 -3.00 16.23
N ASP A 212 -3.26 -2.06 16.98
CA ASP A 212 -2.12 -1.26 16.55
C ASP A 212 -0.84 -2.11 16.52
N ALA A 213 -0.29 -2.34 15.33
CA ALA A 213 0.93 -3.12 15.12
C ALA A 213 2.20 -2.47 15.75
N LEU A 214 2.16 -1.16 15.98
CA LEU A 214 3.25 -0.39 16.57
C LEU A 214 3.11 -0.22 18.09
N SER A 215 2.02 -0.71 18.69
CA SER A 215 1.85 -0.68 20.14
C SER A 215 2.98 -1.42 20.85
N SER A 216 3.36 -0.90 22.02
CA SER A 216 4.35 -1.56 22.87
C SER A 216 3.68 -2.63 23.72
N THR A 217 4.45 -3.66 24.10
CA THR A 217 3.95 -4.72 24.99
C THR A 217 3.62 -4.24 26.41
N ASP A 218 4.09 -3.05 26.77
CA ASP A 218 3.87 -2.44 28.09
C ASP A 218 2.57 -1.59 28.16
N ASP A 219 1.92 -1.37 27.02
CA ASP A 219 0.67 -0.63 26.93
C ASP A 219 -0.51 -1.50 27.38
N ASN A 220 -0.85 -1.38 28.67
CA ASN A 220 -2.10 -1.76 29.36
C ASN A 220 -2.98 -2.83 28.62
N PRO A 221 -3.06 -4.09 29.10
CA PRO A 221 -3.70 -5.20 28.41
C PRO A 221 -5.25 -5.18 28.44
N THR A 222 -5.88 -4.02 28.54
CA THR A 222 -7.32 -3.91 28.70
C THR A 222 -8.06 -3.53 27.41
N ARG A 223 -8.77 -4.55 26.91
CA ARG A 223 -9.81 -4.62 25.86
C ARG A 223 -9.29 -4.98 24.48
N TYR A 224 -9.85 -6.10 23.99
CA TYR A 224 -9.41 -6.96 22.89
C TYR A 224 -8.23 -7.82 23.30
N ALA A 225 -8.50 -9.12 23.40
CA ALA A 225 -7.51 -10.13 23.72
C ALA A 225 -6.36 -10.00 22.72
N VAL A 226 -5.30 -9.34 23.17
CA VAL A 226 -3.96 -9.53 22.67
C VAL A 226 -3.72 -11.02 22.88
N VAL A 227 -3.95 -11.80 21.82
CA VAL A 227 -3.55 -13.20 21.76
C VAL A 227 -2.08 -13.24 22.19
N GLU A 228 -1.70 -14.22 23.01
CA GLU A 228 -0.37 -14.47 23.60
C GLU A 228 0.81 -14.55 22.59
N CYS A 229 0.64 -14.06 21.36
CA CYS A 229 1.65 -14.00 20.30
C CYS A 229 2.53 -12.74 20.36
N LEU A 230 2.28 -11.78 21.27
CA LEU A 230 3.20 -10.64 21.49
C LEU A 230 4.40 -11.01 22.40
N ILE A 231 4.95 -12.22 22.24
CA ILE A 231 6.23 -12.56 22.87
C ILE A 231 7.34 -12.20 21.87
N THR A 232 8.29 -11.40 22.34
CA THR A 232 9.45 -10.90 21.59
C THR A 232 10.24 -12.03 20.89
N ASN A 233 10.71 -11.76 19.66
CA ASN A 233 11.52 -12.64 18.78
C ASN A 233 10.81 -13.87 18.17
N ASP A 234 9.61 -13.73 17.64
CA ASP A 234 8.84 -14.83 17.03
C ASP A 234 8.80 -14.80 15.48
N HIS A 235 9.19 -13.69 14.86
CA HIS A 235 9.12 -13.53 13.41
C HIS A 235 10.51 -13.53 12.74
N VAL A 236 10.65 -14.28 11.65
CA VAL A 236 11.85 -14.24 10.78
C VAL A 236 11.79 -13.10 9.77
N GLY A 237 10.61 -12.52 9.56
CA GLY A 237 10.43 -11.35 8.71
C GLY A 237 9.22 -10.53 9.12
N ILE A 238 9.27 -9.22 8.89
CA ILE A 238 8.13 -8.32 9.07
C ILE A 238 7.98 -7.48 7.81
N VAL A 239 6.87 -7.67 7.11
CA VAL A 239 6.41 -6.77 6.04
C VAL A 239 5.66 -5.61 6.68
N ILE A 240 6.00 -4.37 6.30
CA ILE A 240 5.40 -3.16 6.87
C ILE A 240 4.78 -2.33 5.74
N ASP A 241 3.44 -2.25 5.75
CA ASP A 241 2.59 -1.52 4.78
C ASP A 241 1.57 -0.65 5.53
N LEU A 242 2.06 0.22 6.43
CA LEU A 242 1.25 1.02 7.34
C LEU A 242 1.06 2.47 6.83
N PHE A 243 -0.19 2.84 6.56
CA PHE A 243 -0.56 4.14 6.01
C PHE A 243 -1.77 4.74 6.72
N SER A 244 -1.86 6.06 6.73
CA SER A 244 -3.03 6.83 7.16
C SER A 244 -3.15 8.10 6.33
N GLU A 245 -4.35 8.37 5.81
CA GLU A 245 -4.64 9.52 4.94
C GLU A 245 -3.67 9.58 3.74
N GLY A 246 -3.44 8.42 3.12
CA GLY A 246 -2.52 8.24 1.99
C GLY A 246 -1.02 8.46 2.29
N ASN A 247 -0.62 8.59 3.56
CA ASN A 247 0.76 8.86 3.96
C ASN A 247 1.29 7.76 4.89
N VAL A 248 2.61 7.53 4.85
CA VAL A 248 3.28 6.69 5.86
C VAL A 248 3.10 7.30 7.25
N LEU A 249 2.87 6.46 8.25
CA LEU A 249 2.69 6.90 9.64
C LEU A 249 3.91 7.70 10.14
N ALA A 250 3.66 8.78 10.88
CA ALA A 250 4.72 9.63 11.43
C ALA A 250 5.69 8.85 12.31
N GLN A 251 5.22 7.85 13.07
CA GLN A 251 6.07 6.97 13.89
C GLN A 251 7.13 6.25 13.05
N LEU A 252 6.86 5.91 11.78
CA LEU A 252 7.83 5.25 10.90
C LEU A 252 8.91 6.21 10.37
N GLN A 253 8.84 7.50 10.72
CA GLN A 253 9.90 8.47 10.45
C GLN A 253 10.84 8.63 11.66
N GLU A 254 10.60 7.90 12.75
CA GLU A 254 11.41 7.93 13.97
C GLU A 254 12.36 6.72 14.04
N VAL A 255 13.64 7.01 14.35
CA VAL A 255 14.68 5.97 14.50
C VAL A 255 14.31 4.95 15.58
N ALA A 256 13.75 5.42 16.69
CA ALA A 256 13.38 4.57 17.83
C ALA A 256 12.36 3.48 17.45
N THR A 257 11.37 3.82 16.62
CA THR A 257 10.35 2.85 16.18
C THR A 257 10.97 1.69 15.41
N TRP A 258 11.95 1.96 14.54
CA TRP A 258 12.67 0.91 13.82
C TRP A 258 13.50 0.01 14.73
N LEU A 259 14.14 0.59 15.76
CA LEU A 259 14.89 -0.18 16.75
C LEU A 259 13.96 -1.08 17.57
N GLU A 260 12.78 -0.62 17.96
CA GLU A 260 11.78 -1.46 18.65
C GLU A 260 11.25 -2.58 17.74
N LEU A 261 10.94 -2.29 16.48
CA LEU A 261 10.52 -3.31 15.51
C LEU A 261 11.61 -4.36 15.28
N ASN A 262 12.88 -3.97 15.26
CA ASN A 262 13.99 -4.91 15.12
C ASN A 262 14.11 -5.88 16.31
N LYS A 263 13.70 -5.47 17.53
CA LYS A 263 13.64 -6.36 18.70
C LYS A 263 12.53 -7.43 18.60
N LYS A 264 11.62 -7.32 17.63
CA LYS A 264 10.58 -8.33 17.37
C LYS A 264 11.09 -9.45 16.43
N LEU A 265 12.23 -9.24 15.76
CA LEU A 265 12.79 -10.20 14.81
C LEU A 265 13.63 -11.29 15.50
N MET A 266 13.49 -12.52 15.03
CA MET A 266 14.46 -13.60 15.29
C MET A 266 15.85 -13.26 14.72
N PRO A 267 16.92 -13.92 15.19
CA PRO A 267 18.25 -13.74 14.61
C PRO A 267 18.26 -13.93 13.09
N ASN A 268 18.92 -13.01 12.37
CA ASN A 268 18.93 -12.92 10.89
C ASN A 268 17.59 -12.62 10.24
N GLY A 269 16.57 -12.26 11.01
CA GLY A 269 15.31 -11.78 10.47
C GLY A 269 15.43 -10.41 9.80
N ARG A 270 14.45 -10.04 8.97
CA ARG A 270 14.49 -8.80 8.17
C ARG A 270 13.17 -8.04 8.18
N LEU A 271 13.27 -6.73 8.05
CA LEU A 271 12.14 -5.84 7.76
C LEU A 271 12.11 -5.57 6.26
N MET A 272 10.93 -5.68 5.64
CA MET A 272 10.68 -5.21 4.27
C MET A 272 9.51 -4.21 4.29
N VAL A 273 9.78 -2.99 3.85
CA VAL A 273 8.92 -1.83 4.15
C VAL A 273 8.47 -1.17 2.86
N ASN A 274 7.15 -0.92 2.73
CA ASN A 274 6.66 0.07 1.80
C ASN A 274 6.78 1.46 2.42
N CYS A 275 7.61 2.31 1.83
CA CYS A 275 7.87 3.66 2.29
C CYS A 275 6.96 4.70 1.63
N GLY A 276 6.12 4.33 0.67
CA GLY A 276 5.31 5.27 -0.11
C GLY A 276 6.13 6.03 -1.16
N ASP A 277 5.54 7.07 -1.76
CA ASP A 277 6.27 7.99 -2.65
C ASP A 277 6.88 9.16 -1.83
N ILE A 278 7.75 9.95 -2.45
CA ILE A 278 8.32 11.15 -1.84
C ILE A 278 7.21 12.20 -1.65
N ASP A 279 7.12 12.72 -0.43
CA ASP A 279 6.18 13.77 -0.04
C ASP A 279 6.31 15.01 -0.96
N GLU A 280 5.25 15.33 -1.72
CA GLU A 280 5.21 16.42 -2.71
C GLU A 280 5.58 17.79 -2.10
N LYS A 281 5.38 17.96 -0.78
CA LYS A 281 5.69 19.19 -0.05
C LYS A 281 7.17 19.59 -0.10
N SER A 282 8.06 18.64 -0.39
CA SER A 282 9.50 18.88 -0.49
C SER A 282 9.94 19.51 -1.83
N HIS A 283 9.02 19.70 -2.79
CA HIS A 283 9.38 20.02 -4.18
C HIS A 283 8.88 21.36 -4.74
N LEU A 284 8.22 22.21 -3.95
CA LEU A 284 7.90 23.58 -4.37
C LEU A 284 9.00 24.57 -3.98
N VAL A 285 10.12 24.54 -4.71
CA VAL A 285 11.01 25.70 -4.84
C VAL A 285 10.96 26.17 -6.29
N ASN A 286 10.40 27.36 -6.52
CA ASN A 286 10.33 28.05 -7.83
C ASN A 286 9.46 27.44 -8.95
N GLY A 287 8.45 26.61 -8.64
CA GLY A 287 7.37 26.31 -9.59
C GLY A 287 7.78 25.56 -10.87
N LYS A 288 8.94 24.88 -10.87
CA LYS A 288 9.38 24.00 -11.95
C LYS A 288 9.61 22.60 -11.42
N ALA A 289 8.88 21.63 -11.97
CA ALA A 289 9.13 20.21 -11.75
C ALA A 289 10.52 19.87 -12.33
N HIS A 290 11.49 19.58 -11.46
CA HIS A 290 12.76 19.02 -11.91
C HIS A 290 12.55 17.55 -12.32
N ASN A 291 13.21 17.14 -13.40
CA ASN A 291 13.33 15.72 -13.78
C ASN A 291 13.78 14.91 -12.55
N ARG A 292 12.96 13.94 -12.12
CA ARG A 292 13.25 13.01 -11.02
C ARG A 292 14.55 12.27 -11.36
N SER A 293 15.67 12.66 -10.77
CA SER A 293 16.88 11.83 -10.81
C SER A 293 16.58 10.55 -10.01
N ALA A 294 16.82 9.38 -10.61
CA ALA A 294 16.43 8.08 -10.06
C ALA A 294 17.06 7.73 -8.70
N ASP A 295 18.10 8.44 -8.25
CA ASP A 295 18.85 8.18 -7.03
C ASP A 295 18.61 9.25 -5.94
N THR A 296 17.39 9.32 -5.39
CA THR A 296 17.02 10.30 -4.34
C THR A 296 16.44 9.65 -3.08
N TRP A 297 16.88 8.43 -2.74
CA TRP A 297 16.43 7.75 -1.51
C TRP A 297 16.72 8.61 -0.26
N ASP A 298 17.80 9.39 -0.31
CA ASP A 298 18.23 10.33 0.73
C ASP A 298 17.25 11.48 0.95
N LYS A 299 16.26 11.69 0.08
CA LYS A 299 15.19 12.68 0.30
C LYS A 299 13.99 12.09 1.04
N HIS A 300 13.90 10.77 1.15
CA HIS A 300 12.78 10.09 1.77
C HIS A 300 12.96 10.00 3.30
N SER A 301 12.05 10.61 4.06
CA SER A 301 12.14 10.67 5.55
C SER A 301 12.14 9.28 6.19
N THR A 302 11.24 8.39 5.77
CA THR A 302 11.18 6.99 6.23
C THR A 302 12.48 6.23 5.97
N ILE A 303 13.03 6.28 4.75
CA ILE A 303 14.29 5.59 4.42
C ILE A 303 15.47 6.21 5.18
N LYS A 304 15.49 7.55 5.36
CA LYS A 304 16.48 8.23 6.21
C LYS A 304 16.43 7.73 7.66
N ALA A 305 15.24 7.59 8.24
CA ALA A 305 15.08 7.06 9.59
C ALA A 305 15.57 5.61 9.70
N LEU A 306 15.19 4.75 8.75
CA LEU A 306 15.67 3.37 8.64
C LEU A 306 17.20 3.31 8.50
N SER A 307 17.79 4.16 7.66
CA SER A 307 19.23 4.14 7.40
C SER A 307 20.04 4.64 8.60
N LYS A 308 19.45 5.51 9.43
CA LYS A 308 20.03 5.90 10.74
C LYS A 308 19.89 4.79 11.77
N ALA A 309 18.77 4.05 11.77
CA ALA A 309 18.56 2.90 12.65
C ALA A 309 19.47 1.72 12.30
N PHE A 310 19.77 1.51 11.02
CA PHE A 310 20.57 0.39 10.52
C PHE A 310 21.73 0.84 9.60
N PRO A 311 22.75 1.53 10.14
CA PRO A 311 23.85 2.06 9.33
C PRO A 311 24.56 0.98 8.53
N GLY A 312 24.63 1.16 7.21
CA GLY A 312 25.27 0.20 6.29
C GLY A 312 24.51 -1.12 6.10
N GLN A 313 23.31 -1.27 6.68
CA GLN A 313 22.50 -2.48 6.61
C GLN A 313 21.10 -2.20 6.06
N LEU A 314 21.00 -1.28 5.10
CA LEU A 314 19.75 -0.95 4.44
C LEU A 314 19.94 -0.97 2.93
N SER A 315 19.02 -1.64 2.25
CA SER A 315 18.86 -1.58 0.80
C SER A 315 17.52 -0.95 0.46
N TRP A 316 17.43 -0.34 -0.71
CA TRP A 316 16.24 0.31 -1.20
C TRP A 316 15.97 -0.05 -2.65
N LYS A 317 14.72 0.15 -3.05
CA LYS A 317 14.24 0.03 -4.42
C LYS A 317 13.15 1.05 -4.66
N ARG A 318 13.00 1.52 -5.90
CA ARG A 318 11.88 2.37 -6.31
C ARG A 318 11.10 1.69 -7.41
N MET A 319 9.79 1.60 -7.24
CA MET A 319 8.89 1.12 -8.29
C MET A 319 8.80 2.14 -9.44
N PRO A 320 8.61 1.70 -10.69
CA PRO A 320 8.39 2.63 -11.80
C PRO A 320 7.19 3.56 -11.55
N ASP A 321 7.18 4.75 -12.16
CA ASP A 321 6.06 5.71 -12.03
C ASP A 321 4.73 5.11 -12.51
N THR A 322 4.79 4.24 -13.52
CA THR A 322 3.63 3.50 -14.04
C THR A 322 3.08 2.44 -13.08
N HIS A 323 3.79 2.17 -11.98
CA HIS A 323 3.51 1.11 -11.01
C HIS A 323 3.50 1.66 -9.57
N GLY A 324 3.05 2.91 -9.41
CA GLY A 324 2.80 3.52 -8.10
C GLY A 324 3.96 4.36 -7.54
N ALA A 325 5.16 4.32 -8.15
CA ALA A 325 6.32 5.10 -7.71
C ALA A 325 6.83 4.83 -6.27
N ASN A 326 6.26 3.83 -5.58
CA ASN A 326 6.60 3.50 -4.20
C ASN A 326 8.09 3.22 -4.03
N TYR A 327 8.66 3.76 -2.96
CA TYR A 327 9.94 3.32 -2.44
C TYR A 327 9.75 2.14 -1.50
N LEU A 328 10.64 1.18 -1.61
CA LEU A 328 10.74 0.03 -0.73
C LEU A 328 12.09 0.04 -0.03
N ALA A 329 12.12 -0.47 1.20
CA ALA A 329 13.33 -0.65 1.98
C ALA A 329 13.44 -2.08 2.53
N LEU A 330 14.66 -2.58 2.65
CA LEU A 330 14.99 -3.92 3.15
C LEU A 330 16.18 -3.83 4.10
N THR A 331 16.02 -4.35 5.32
CA THR A 331 17.10 -4.36 6.31
C THR A 331 18.04 -5.57 6.16
N GLY A 332 19.22 -5.44 6.75
CA GLY A 332 20.30 -6.42 6.73
C GLY A 332 21.23 -6.27 5.51
N PRO A 333 22.24 -7.14 5.38
CA PRO A 333 23.14 -7.15 4.23
C PRO A 333 22.37 -7.38 2.94
N LEU A 334 22.70 -6.67 1.87
CA LEU A 334 22.12 -6.91 0.55
C LEU A 334 22.37 -8.38 0.14
N PRO A 335 21.32 -9.16 -0.14
CA PRO A 335 21.49 -10.54 -0.60
C PRO A 335 22.26 -10.59 -1.93
N ASP A 336 22.93 -11.70 -2.21
CA ASP A 336 23.48 -11.94 -3.54
C ASP A 336 22.34 -11.91 -4.57
N LEU A 337 22.36 -10.91 -5.45
CA LEU A 337 21.25 -10.63 -6.37
C LEU A 337 21.03 -11.76 -7.37
N THR A 338 22.08 -12.51 -7.73
CA THR A 338 21.97 -13.63 -8.67
C THR A 338 21.28 -14.82 -8.01
N SER A 339 21.70 -15.18 -6.79
CA SER A 339 21.10 -16.26 -6.01
C SER A 339 19.66 -15.91 -5.62
N TRP A 340 19.40 -14.67 -5.17
CA TRP A 340 18.06 -14.23 -4.81
C TRP A 340 17.10 -14.24 -6.02
N SER A 341 17.55 -13.75 -7.18
CA SER A 341 16.82 -13.81 -8.46
C SER A 341 16.46 -15.24 -8.89
N ALA A 342 17.30 -16.23 -8.58
CA ALA A 342 17.06 -17.64 -8.90
C ALA A 342 16.09 -18.34 -7.92
N MET A 343 15.84 -17.76 -6.74
CA MET A 343 14.96 -18.32 -5.71
C MET A 343 13.54 -17.77 -5.76
N VAL A 344 13.25 -16.75 -6.57
CA VAL A 344 11.90 -16.15 -6.69
C VAL A 344 11.26 -16.55 -8.01
N PRO A 345 9.92 -16.46 -8.15
CA PRO A 345 9.25 -16.68 -9.43
C PRO A 345 9.82 -15.81 -10.55
N ASP A 346 9.90 -16.35 -11.78
CA ASP A 346 10.54 -15.70 -12.94
C ASP A 346 10.10 -14.24 -13.16
N VAL A 347 8.82 -13.96 -12.96
CA VAL A 347 8.24 -12.61 -13.09
C VAL A 347 8.85 -11.56 -12.13
N LEU A 348 9.43 -12.01 -11.00
CA LEU A 348 10.10 -11.16 -10.01
C LEU A 348 11.63 -11.21 -10.12
N SER A 349 12.17 -12.10 -10.95
CA SER A 349 13.61 -12.37 -11.05
C SER A 349 14.42 -11.11 -11.41
N GLU A 350 14.00 -10.39 -12.45
CA GLU A 350 14.61 -9.10 -12.83
C GLU A 350 14.28 -7.98 -11.86
N SER A 351 13.14 -8.08 -11.17
CA SER A 351 12.71 -7.11 -10.18
C SER A 351 13.67 -7.09 -8.98
N VAL A 352 14.08 -8.26 -8.51
CA VAL A 352 15.03 -8.44 -7.40
C VAL A 352 16.40 -7.81 -7.73
N ARG A 353 16.84 -7.83 -8.98
CA ARG A 353 18.14 -7.26 -9.40
C ARG A 353 18.21 -5.74 -9.27
N GLN A 354 17.09 -5.08 -8.99
CA GLN A 354 16.99 -3.62 -8.90
C GLN A 354 17.22 -3.09 -7.47
N TRP A 355 17.34 -3.96 -6.46
CA TRP A 355 17.66 -3.55 -5.09
C TRP A 355 19.09 -3.00 -5.00
N ARG A 356 19.25 -1.87 -4.29
CA ARG A 356 20.53 -1.16 -4.15
C ARG A 356 20.84 -0.85 -2.69
N PRO A 357 22.11 -0.91 -2.25
CA PRO A 357 22.45 -0.49 -0.90
C PRO A 357 22.25 1.02 -0.72
N CYS A 358 21.85 1.45 0.47
CA CYS A 358 21.94 2.86 0.86
C CYS A 358 23.40 3.24 1.11
N ALA A 359 23.81 4.44 0.67
CA ALA A 359 25.12 4.96 1.02
C ALA A 359 25.17 5.26 2.54
N GLN A 360 26.31 5.00 3.19
CA GLN A 360 26.50 5.40 4.58
C GLN A 360 26.45 6.92 4.66
N PHE A 361 25.64 7.46 5.58
CA PHE A 361 25.76 8.86 5.95
C PHE A 361 27.16 9.04 6.54
N GLN A 362 27.99 9.83 5.86
CA GLN A 362 29.19 10.37 6.50
C GLN A 362 28.64 11.36 7.53
N ASP A 363 28.78 11.04 8.82
CA ASP A 363 28.58 12.05 9.86
C ASP A 363 29.54 13.19 9.51
N GLU A 364 28.99 14.34 9.09
CA GLU A 364 29.76 15.57 9.06
C GLU A 364 30.24 15.79 10.48
N ALA A 365 31.55 15.59 10.68
CA ALA A 365 32.20 15.79 11.96
C ALA A 365 31.85 17.19 12.48
N LEU A 366 31.13 17.25 13.60
CA LEU A 366 30.86 18.46 14.38
C LEU A 366 32.14 19.10 14.90
#